data_AF-A0A919L6G8-F1
#
_entry.id   AF-A0A919L6G8-F1
#
_cell.length_a   1.000
_cell.length_b   1.000
_cell.length_c   1.000
_cell.angle_alpha   90.00
_cell.angle_beta   90.00
_cell.angle_gamma   90.00
#
_symmetry.space_group_name_H-M   'P 1'
#
loop_
_entity.id
_entity.type
_entity.pdbx_description
1 polymer ?
#
loop_
_entity_poly.entity_id
_entity_poly.type
_entity_poly.pdbx_seq_one_letter_code
_entity_poly.pdbx_strand_id
1 'polypeptide(L)'
;MNRTRADTAVPRAAARGAPPPRPGGPRQSRIDADQLLMTKVGLRFPTELSFAEWERAGHHLSRIVDSSSWCLGDWLMYGKEHYADRYQRAIRAAGLQYQTLRNYAWVSRQFPLNRRRARLSFQHHAEVASLSTEKQDMLLDQAERLRWTTKQLRSHIQDARSQANGGAREEFALIPRIQVPSSRLVSWRRAAHQTGIEFDRWVLTALDRAAEQALGEPADD
;
A
#
# COMPACT_ATOMS: atom_id res chain seq x y z
N MET A 1 -83.30 -21.02 48.93
CA MET A 1 -83.53 -22.05 49.97
C MET A 1 -83.25 -23.41 49.35
N ASN A 2 -82.58 -24.34 50.05
CA ASN A 2 -81.96 -25.59 49.49
C ASN A 2 -80.83 -25.29 48.46
N ARG A 3 -79.79 -26.11 48.19
CA ARG A 3 -79.18 -27.38 48.71
C ARG A 3 -77.78 -27.49 48.00
N THR A 4 -76.72 -28.24 48.35
CA THR A 4 -76.32 -29.23 49.38
C THR A 4 -74.76 -29.17 49.52
N ARG A 5 -74.14 -29.82 50.53
CA ARG A 5 -72.67 -29.94 50.70
C ARG A 5 -71.97 -30.88 49.69
N ALA A 6 -70.73 -30.55 49.31
CA ALA A 6 -69.51 -31.41 49.29
C ALA A 6 -68.31 -30.47 49.00
N ASP A 7 -67.22 -30.35 49.74
CA ASP A 7 -66.35 -31.30 50.48
C ASP A 7 -65.37 -32.09 49.58
N THR A 8 -64.15 -31.55 49.46
CA THR A 8 -62.93 -32.28 49.03
C THR A 8 -61.69 -31.59 49.61
N ALA A 9 -60.89 -32.29 50.44
CA ALA A 9 -59.56 -31.83 50.84
C ALA A 9 -58.49 -32.32 49.85
N VAL A 10 -57.44 -31.53 49.62
CA VAL A 10 -56.29 -31.90 48.78
C VAL A 10 -54.97 -31.61 49.52
N PRO A 11 -54.04 -32.58 49.65
CA PRO A 11 -52.82 -32.42 50.44
C PRO A 11 -51.70 -31.69 49.70
N ARG A 12 -50.64 -31.30 50.44
CA ARG A 12 -49.46 -30.59 49.90
C ARG A 12 -48.30 -31.55 49.61
N ALA A 13 -47.52 -31.18 48.59
CA ALA A 13 -46.15 -31.63 48.27
C ALA A 13 -45.95 -32.99 47.57
N ALA A 14 -45.43 -32.91 46.34
CA ALA A 14 -44.26 -33.68 45.89
C ALA A 14 -43.59 -32.93 44.73
N ALA A 15 -42.30 -32.59 44.85
CA ALA A 15 -41.53 -32.08 43.71
C ALA A 15 -41.07 -33.26 42.84
N ARG A 16 -41.11 -33.11 41.52
CA ARG A 16 -40.45 -34.02 40.56
C ARG A 16 -39.67 -33.20 39.53
N GLY A 17 -38.48 -33.68 39.18
CA GLY A 17 -37.45 -32.86 38.56
C GLY A 17 -37.70 -32.49 37.10
N ALA A 18 -37.08 -31.38 36.68
CA ALA A 18 -36.90 -31.06 35.27
C ALA A 18 -36.01 -32.13 34.59
N PRO A 19 -36.20 -32.40 33.27
CA PRO A 19 -35.33 -33.32 32.54
C PRO A 19 -33.90 -32.78 32.47
N PRO A 20 -32.87 -33.66 32.44
CA PRO A 20 -31.48 -33.23 32.31
C PRO A 20 -31.24 -32.54 30.96
N PRO A 21 -30.37 -31.52 30.90
CA PRO A 21 -30.01 -30.87 29.64
C PRO A 21 -29.32 -31.89 28.73
N ARG A 22 -29.76 -31.96 27.47
CA ARG A 22 -29.13 -32.80 26.45
C ARG A 22 -27.68 -32.36 26.24
N PRO A 23 -26.71 -33.28 26.06
CA PRO A 23 -25.34 -32.90 25.70
C PRO A 23 -25.36 -32.11 24.40
N GLY A 24 -24.78 -30.91 24.42
CA GLY A 24 -24.76 -30.03 23.26
C GLY A 24 -23.90 -30.61 22.14
N GLY A 25 -24.44 -30.60 20.91
CA GLY A 25 -23.63 -30.80 19.71
C GLY A 25 -22.52 -29.73 19.61
N PRO A 26 -21.49 -29.94 18.77
CA PRO A 26 -20.32 -29.07 18.73
C PRO A 26 -20.72 -27.61 18.47
N ARG A 27 -20.47 -26.75 19.46
CA ARG A 27 -20.58 -25.29 19.30
C ARG A 27 -19.62 -24.88 18.19
N GLN A 28 -20.16 -24.50 17.04
CA GLN A 28 -19.38 -23.84 15.99
C GLN A 28 -18.85 -22.53 16.57
N SER A 29 -17.55 -22.49 16.84
CA SER A 29 -16.91 -21.37 17.55
C SER A 29 -16.73 -20.16 16.63
N ARG A 30 -17.85 -19.43 16.47
CA ARG A 30 -17.80 -17.97 16.39
C ARG A 30 -16.92 -17.52 17.57
N ILE A 31 -15.77 -16.93 17.24
CA ILE A 31 -15.10 -16.06 18.20
C ILE A 31 -15.98 -14.81 18.23
N ASP A 32 -16.81 -14.70 19.25
CA ASP A 32 -17.43 -13.43 19.58
C ASP A 32 -16.28 -12.46 19.98
N ALA A 33 -16.18 -11.33 19.28
CA ALA A 33 -14.99 -10.49 19.30
C ALA A 33 -14.67 -9.88 20.69
N ASP A 34 -15.64 -9.90 21.60
CA ASP A 34 -15.53 -9.45 22.99
C ASP A 34 -14.39 -10.13 23.79
N GLN A 35 -13.98 -11.35 23.42
CA GLN A 35 -12.94 -12.06 24.18
C GLN A 35 -11.51 -11.60 23.89
N LEU A 36 -11.26 -10.87 22.80
CA LEU A 36 -9.89 -10.55 22.37
C LEU A 36 -9.70 -9.04 22.20
N LEU A 37 -9.56 -8.38 23.36
CA LEU A 37 -9.74 -6.94 23.50
C LEU A 37 -8.48 -6.18 23.06
N MET A 38 -8.53 -5.67 21.82
CA MET A 38 -7.52 -4.77 21.27
C MET A 38 -7.58 -3.41 21.98
N THR A 39 -6.43 -2.97 22.49
CA THR A 39 -6.24 -1.65 23.09
C THR A 39 -5.27 -0.81 22.24
N LYS A 40 -5.19 0.50 22.51
CA LYS A 40 -4.24 1.41 21.84
C LYS A 40 -2.76 0.96 21.93
N VAL A 41 -2.41 0.13 22.91
CA VAL A 41 -1.01 -0.23 23.24
C VAL A 41 -0.72 -1.73 23.20
N GLY A 42 -1.67 -2.56 22.75
CA GLY A 42 -1.51 -4.02 22.71
C GLY A 42 -2.82 -4.77 22.88
N LEU A 43 -2.72 -6.09 23.00
CA LEU A 43 -3.86 -7.01 23.07
C LEU A 43 -4.02 -7.57 24.48
N ARG A 44 -5.26 -7.77 24.90
CA ARG A 44 -5.60 -8.57 26.07
C ARG A 44 -6.24 -9.87 25.61
N PHE A 45 -5.63 -10.98 26.01
CA PHE A 45 -6.17 -12.33 25.80
C PHE A 45 -6.94 -12.78 27.05
N PRO A 46 -7.90 -13.71 26.94
CA PRO A 46 -8.45 -14.43 28.09
C PRO A 46 -7.37 -15.25 28.81
N THR A 47 -7.66 -15.68 30.04
CA THR A 47 -6.74 -16.48 30.86
C THR A 47 -6.40 -17.84 30.23
N GLU A 48 -7.36 -18.42 29.51
CA GLU A 48 -7.21 -19.65 28.73
C GLU A 48 -7.58 -19.36 27.27
N LEU A 49 -6.73 -19.73 26.33
CA LEU A 49 -6.90 -19.49 24.90
C LEU A 49 -6.31 -20.66 24.11
N SER A 50 -7.09 -21.31 23.24
CA SER A 50 -6.54 -22.43 22.45
C SER A 50 -5.56 -21.92 21.39
N PHE A 51 -4.61 -22.77 20.97
CA PHE A 51 -3.68 -22.46 19.89
C PHE A 51 -4.40 -22.00 18.60
N ALA A 52 -5.53 -22.63 18.27
CA ALA A 52 -6.34 -22.28 17.11
C ALA A 52 -7.13 -20.96 17.27
N GLU A 53 -7.26 -20.40 18.48
CA GLU A 53 -7.81 -19.06 18.71
C GLU A 53 -6.69 -18.01 18.68
N TRP A 54 -5.52 -18.33 19.24
CA TRP A 54 -4.31 -17.53 19.14
C TRP A 54 -3.86 -17.32 17.67
N GLU A 55 -3.84 -18.39 16.87
CA GLU A 55 -3.51 -18.34 15.44
C GLU A 55 -4.53 -17.52 14.65
N ARG A 56 -5.84 -17.72 14.90
CA ARG A 56 -6.92 -16.91 14.31
C ARG A 56 -6.78 -15.43 14.67
N ALA A 57 -6.36 -15.10 15.89
CA ALA A 57 -6.05 -13.74 16.31
C ALA A 57 -4.88 -13.15 15.50
N GLY A 58 -3.77 -13.88 15.38
CA GLY A 58 -2.61 -13.51 14.57
C GLY A 58 -2.98 -13.19 13.12
N HIS A 59 -3.79 -14.04 12.49
CA HIS A 59 -4.29 -13.79 11.13
C HIS A 59 -5.22 -12.57 11.04
N HIS A 60 -6.08 -12.34 12.03
CA HIS A 60 -6.96 -11.17 12.05
C HIS A 60 -6.14 -9.86 12.17
N LEU A 61 -5.10 -9.86 13.01
CA LEU A 61 -4.19 -8.74 13.20
C LEU A 61 -3.42 -8.40 11.92
N SER A 62 -2.84 -9.41 11.24
CA SER A 62 -2.17 -9.19 9.94
C SER A 62 -3.13 -8.52 8.96
N ARG A 63 -4.37 -9.04 8.83
CA ARG A 63 -5.38 -8.46 7.93
C ARG A 63 -5.72 -7.00 8.25
N ILE A 64 -5.76 -6.60 9.53
CA ILE A 64 -5.95 -5.20 9.92
C ILE A 64 -4.74 -4.36 9.48
N VAL A 65 -3.52 -4.81 9.76
CA VAL A 65 -2.29 -4.08 9.40
C VAL A 65 -2.14 -3.96 7.88
N ASP A 66 -2.27 -5.06 7.13
CA ASP A 66 -2.18 -5.11 5.67
C ASP A 66 -3.24 -4.25 4.97
N SER A 67 -4.46 -4.17 5.52
CA SER A 67 -5.54 -3.33 4.96
C SER A 67 -5.46 -1.86 5.36
N SER A 68 -4.87 -1.53 6.52
CA SER A 68 -4.79 -0.15 7.03
C SER A 68 -4.18 0.85 6.04
N SER A 69 -3.15 0.42 5.28
CA SER A 69 -2.48 1.27 4.27
C SER A 69 -3.39 1.61 3.08
N TRP A 70 -4.26 0.67 2.68
CA TRP A 70 -5.29 0.93 1.67
C TRP A 70 -6.36 1.88 2.21
N CYS A 71 -6.92 1.58 3.39
CA CYS A 71 -7.98 2.39 4.00
C CYS A 71 -7.57 3.86 4.20
N LEU A 72 -6.33 4.10 4.66
CA LEU A 72 -5.76 5.45 4.81
C LEU A 72 -5.55 6.14 3.45
N GLY A 73 -5.13 5.40 2.42
CA GLY A 73 -4.95 5.92 1.07
C GLY A 73 -6.26 6.28 0.38
N ASP A 74 -7.29 5.44 0.52
CA ASP A 74 -8.64 5.67 -0.01
C ASP A 74 -9.31 6.87 0.68
N TRP A 75 -9.17 6.99 1.99
CA TRP A 75 -9.66 8.12 2.77
C TRP A 75 -9.03 9.46 2.32
N LEU A 76 -7.72 9.47 2.08
CA LEU A 76 -7.00 10.62 1.51
C LEU A 76 -7.41 10.95 0.07
N MET A 77 -7.72 9.93 -0.73
CA MET A 77 -8.21 10.08 -2.10
C MET A 77 -9.61 10.68 -2.13
N TYR A 78 -10.55 10.17 -1.33
CA TYR A 78 -11.88 10.78 -1.14
C TYR A 78 -11.80 12.24 -0.66
N GLY A 79 -10.90 12.52 0.28
CA GLY A 79 -10.67 13.87 0.78
C GLY A 79 -10.11 14.86 -0.24
N LYS A 80 -9.58 14.40 -1.39
CA LYS A 80 -8.96 15.23 -2.43
C LYS A 80 -9.92 16.29 -2.99
N GLU A 81 -11.15 15.90 -3.28
CA GLU A 81 -12.15 16.75 -3.94
C GLU A 81 -12.94 17.63 -2.95
N HIS A 82 -12.92 17.26 -1.67
CA HIS A 82 -13.72 17.90 -0.63
C HIS A 82 -12.91 18.84 0.28
N TYR A 83 -11.60 18.61 0.47
CA TYR A 83 -10.79 19.31 1.46
C TYR A 83 -9.38 19.67 0.94
N ALA A 84 -9.12 20.97 0.83
CA ALA A 84 -7.79 21.49 0.48
C ALA A 84 -6.74 21.15 1.55
N ASP A 85 -7.10 21.24 2.83
CA ASP A 85 -6.22 21.03 3.99
C ASP A 85 -6.05 19.56 4.41
N ARG A 86 -6.60 18.61 3.63
CA ARG A 86 -6.75 17.19 4.02
C ARG A 86 -5.49 16.54 4.59
N TYR A 87 -4.30 16.88 4.10
CA TYR A 87 -3.06 16.31 4.60
C TYR A 87 -2.71 16.80 6.01
N GLN A 88 -2.99 18.07 6.35
CA GLN A 88 -2.79 18.57 7.71
C GLN A 88 -3.79 17.93 8.70
N ARG A 89 -5.03 17.69 8.26
CA ARG A 89 -6.03 16.92 9.03
C ARG A 89 -5.65 15.45 9.16
N ALA A 90 -5.15 14.82 8.10
CA ALA A 90 -4.74 13.42 8.10
C ALA A 90 -3.51 13.15 8.99
N ILE A 91 -2.51 14.03 8.97
CA ILE A 91 -1.35 13.94 9.89
C ILE A 91 -1.83 14.04 11.35
N ARG A 92 -2.71 15.01 11.66
CA ARG A 92 -3.26 15.17 13.02
C ARG A 92 -4.11 13.98 13.48
N ALA A 93 -4.89 13.36 12.59
CA ALA A 93 -5.81 12.27 12.93
C ALA A 93 -5.14 10.88 12.94
N ALA A 94 -4.25 10.59 11.99
CA ALA A 94 -3.58 9.29 11.87
C ALA A 94 -2.24 9.20 12.61
N GLY A 95 -1.65 10.34 13.00
CA GLY A 95 -0.32 10.40 13.61
C GLY A 95 0.84 10.03 12.69
N LEU A 96 0.57 9.82 11.40
CA LEU A 96 1.56 9.38 10.40
C LEU A 96 2.22 10.56 9.68
N GLN A 97 3.47 10.33 9.26
CA GLN A 97 4.25 11.30 8.50
C GLN A 97 3.65 11.58 7.12
N TYR A 98 3.76 12.84 6.67
CA TYR A 98 3.22 13.29 5.37
C TYR A 98 3.62 12.38 4.20
N GLN A 99 4.89 11.98 4.13
CA GLN A 99 5.39 11.16 3.03
C GLN A 99 4.77 9.76 3.00
N THR A 100 4.51 9.16 4.17
CA THR A 100 3.82 7.87 4.29
C THR A 100 2.37 7.98 3.80
N LEU A 101 1.64 9.00 4.27
CA LEU A 101 0.27 9.30 3.84
C LEU A 101 0.18 9.58 2.33
N ARG A 102 1.13 10.37 1.79
CA ARG A 102 1.26 10.66 0.36
C ARG A 102 1.52 9.39 -0.47
N ASN A 103 2.35 8.46 0.04
CA ASN A 103 2.59 7.18 -0.61
C ASN A 103 1.32 6.30 -0.62
N TYR A 104 0.61 6.19 0.51
CA TYR A 104 -0.65 5.44 0.61
C TYR A 104 -1.71 5.97 -0.36
N ALA A 105 -1.90 7.29 -0.44
CA ALA A 105 -2.82 7.90 -1.39
C ALA A 105 -2.38 7.68 -2.86
N TRP A 106 -1.08 7.76 -3.15
CA TRP A 106 -0.56 7.53 -4.50
C TRP A 106 -0.77 6.09 -4.98
N VAL A 107 -0.39 5.08 -4.20
CA VAL A 107 -0.60 3.66 -4.56
C VAL A 107 -2.10 3.35 -4.68
N SER A 108 -2.94 3.86 -3.76
CA SER A 108 -4.39 3.66 -3.80
C SER A 108 -5.05 4.28 -5.03
N ARG A 109 -4.46 5.34 -5.60
CA ARG A 109 -4.86 5.92 -6.89
C ARG A 109 -4.45 5.07 -8.09
N GLN A 110 -3.28 4.43 -8.07
CA GLN A 110 -2.84 3.54 -9.17
C GLN A 110 -3.66 2.24 -9.20
N PHE A 111 -4.08 1.75 -8.03
CA PHE A 111 -4.89 0.54 -7.89
C PHE A 111 -6.27 0.86 -7.30
N PRO A 112 -7.27 1.19 -8.15
CA PRO A 112 -8.67 1.13 -7.76
C PRO A 112 -9.05 -0.26 -7.23
N LEU A 113 -10.15 -0.36 -6.47
CA LEU A 113 -10.53 -1.57 -5.73
C LEU A 113 -10.55 -2.86 -6.58
N ASN A 114 -10.96 -2.79 -7.85
CA ASN A 114 -11.01 -3.93 -8.76
C ASN A 114 -9.64 -4.42 -9.28
N ARG A 115 -8.55 -3.65 -9.14
CA ARG A 115 -7.18 -4.06 -9.50
C ARG A 115 -6.35 -4.56 -8.30
N ARG A 116 -6.91 -4.55 -7.09
CA ARG A 116 -6.23 -4.99 -5.85
C ARG A 116 -6.35 -6.50 -5.69
N ARG A 117 -5.21 -7.20 -5.71
CA ARG A 117 -5.18 -8.66 -5.53
C ARG A 117 -5.14 -9.00 -4.05
N ALA A 118 -6.24 -9.54 -3.53
CA ALA A 118 -6.43 -9.78 -2.09
C ALA A 118 -5.46 -10.77 -1.44
N ARG A 119 -4.66 -11.51 -2.24
CA ARG A 119 -3.59 -12.41 -1.76
C ARG A 119 -2.22 -11.73 -1.68
N LEU A 120 -2.10 -10.49 -2.14
CA LEU A 120 -0.86 -9.69 -2.13
C LEU A 120 -1.02 -8.47 -1.21
N SER A 121 -0.03 -8.23 -0.35
CA SER A 121 -0.04 -7.08 0.55
C SER A 121 0.06 -5.74 -0.19
N PHE A 122 -0.27 -4.64 0.49
CA PHE A 122 -0.12 -3.28 -0.02
C PHE A 122 1.27 -3.03 -0.63
N GLN A 123 2.34 -3.53 0.01
CA GLN A 123 3.70 -3.30 -0.44
C GLN A 123 4.02 -3.93 -1.81
N HIS A 124 3.41 -5.07 -2.18
CA HIS A 124 3.59 -5.65 -3.52
C HIS A 124 3.12 -4.68 -4.61
N HIS A 125 1.96 -4.07 -4.38
CA HIS A 125 1.39 -3.05 -5.26
C HIS A 125 2.25 -1.77 -5.28
N ALA A 126 2.85 -1.41 -4.14
CA ALA A 126 3.76 -0.26 -4.04
C ALA A 126 5.06 -0.42 -4.87
N GLU A 127 5.64 -1.63 -4.96
CA GLU A 127 6.83 -1.87 -5.80
C GLU A 127 6.55 -1.58 -7.29
N VAL A 128 5.39 -2.00 -7.79
CA VAL A 128 5.01 -1.87 -9.21
C VAL A 128 4.29 -0.55 -9.55
N ALA A 129 3.83 0.24 -8.57
CA ALA A 129 3.01 1.46 -8.76
C ALA A 129 3.64 2.56 -9.65
N SER A 130 4.94 2.47 -9.95
CA SER A 130 5.69 3.36 -10.85
C SER A 130 5.79 2.85 -12.30
N LEU A 131 5.36 1.62 -12.58
CA LEU A 131 5.38 0.99 -13.90
C LEU A 131 4.07 1.28 -14.66
N SER A 132 4.03 0.97 -15.97
CA SER A 132 2.79 1.04 -16.75
C SER A 132 1.76 0.00 -16.29
N THR A 133 0.48 0.23 -16.57
CA THR A 133 -0.67 -0.59 -16.14
C THR A 133 -0.48 -2.07 -16.48
N GLU A 134 0.02 -2.35 -17.68
CA GLU A 134 0.22 -3.69 -18.22
C GLU A 134 1.34 -4.41 -17.48
N LYS A 135 2.44 -3.70 -17.19
CA LYS A 135 3.57 -4.23 -16.39
C LYS A 135 3.20 -4.41 -14.93
N GLN A 136 2.35 -3.55 -14.37
CA GLN A 136 1.80 -3.73 -13.02
C GLN A 136 1.01 -5.04 -12.93
N ASP A 137 0.02 -5.25 -13.81
CA ASP A 137 -0.85 -6.42 -13.74
C ASP A 137 -0.09 -7.73 -14.06
N MET A 138 0.78 -7.73 -15.08
CA MET A 138 1.65 -8.87 -15.40
C MET A 138 2.49 -9.33 -14.21
N LEU A 139 3.18 -8.40 -13.54
CA LEU A 139 4.08 -8.70 -12.42
C LEU A 139 3.31 -9.09 -11.15
N LEU A 140 2.15 -8.48 -10.90
CA LEU A 140 1.31 -8.84 -9.77
C LEU A 140 0.65 -10.21 -9.96
N ASP A 141 0.17 -10.55 -11.16
CA ASP A 141 -0.32 -11.90 -11.46
C ASP A 141 0.79 -12.96 -11.31
N GLN A 142 2.02 -12.63 -11.74
CA GLN A 142 3.17 -13.51 -11.56
C GLN A 142 3.52 -13.69 -10.08
N ALA A 143 3.50 -12.61 -9.29
CA ALA A 143 3.72 -12.66 -7.85
C ALA A 143 2.64 -13.48 -7.12
N GLU A 144 1.38 -13.37 -7.52
CA GLU A 144 0.27 -14.13 -6.93
C GLU A 144 0.32 -15.63 -7.31
N ARG A 145 0.59 -15.95 -8.59
CA ARG A 145 0.76 -17.34 -9.06
C ARG A 145 1.96 -18.04 -8.42
N LEU A 146 3.12 -17.37 -8.39
CA LEU A 146 4.38 -17.93 -7.89
C LEU A 146 4.60 -17.69 -6.39
N ARG A 147 3.63 -17.09 -5.69
CA ARG A 147 3.68 -16.73 -4.26
C ARG A 147 4.95 -15.98 -3.87
N TRP A 148 5.37 -15.04 -4.70
CA TRP A 148 6.56 -14.24 -4.44
C TRP A 148 6.39 -13.37 -3.20
N THR A 149 7.48 -13.20 -2.45
CA THR A 149 7.64 -12.10 -1.50
C THR A 149 7.91 -10.78 -2.24
N THR A 150 7.67 -9.66 -1.57
CA THR A 150 8.05 -8.32 -2.06
C THR A 150 9.53 -8.19 -2.41
N LYS A 151 10.41 -8.93 -1.72
CA LYS A 151 11.85 -8.98 -2.06
C LYS A 151 12.10 -9.65 -3.42
N GLN A 152 11.43 -10.77 -3.70
CA GLN A 152 11.55 -11.46 -4.99
C GLN A 152 10.95 -10.64 -6.13
N LEU A 153 9.78 -10.03 -5.92
CA LEU A 153 9.16 -9.10 -6.87
C LEU A 153 10.09 -7.91 -7.17
N ARG A 154 10.70 -7.29 -6.14
CA ARG A 154 11.67 -6.21 -6.30
C ARG A 154 12.91 -6.63 -7.08
N SER A 155 13.47 -7.82 -6.79
CA SER A 155 14.60 -8.37 -7.56
C SER A 155 14.21 -8.47 -9.03
N HIS A 156 13.12 -9.17 -9.36
CA HIS A 156 12.67 -9.36 -10.74
C HIS A 156 12.44 -8.04 -11.49
N ILE A 157 11.98 -6.97 -10.82
CA ILE A 157 11.88 -5.61 -11.39
C ILE A 157 13.27 -5.00 -11.66
N GLN A 158 14.24 -5.21 -10.78
CA GLN A 158 15.62 -4.75 -10.95
C GLN A 158 16.34 -5.54 -12.05
N ASP A 159 16.23 -6.86 -12.04
CA ASP A 159 16.83 -7.77 -13.02
C ASP A 159 16.31 -7.48 -14.44
N ALA A 160 15.00 -7.29 -14.61
CA ALA A 160 14.39 -6.89 -15.88
C ALA A 160 14.81 -5.47 -16.35
N ARG A 161 15.07 -4.54 -15.42
CA ARG A 161 15.61 -3.21 -15.76
C ARG A 161 17.09 -3.29 -16.18
N SER A 162 17.89 -4.10 -15.51
CA SER A 162 19.30 -4.34 -15.86
C SER A 162 19.43 -4.99 -17.24
N GLN A 163 18.56 -5.97 -17.57
CA GLN A 163 18.52 -6.58 -18.89
C GLN A 163 18.04 -5.61 -19.98
N ALA A 164 17.00 -4.80 -19.71
CA ALA A 164 16.52 -3.80 -20.66
C ALA A 164 17.58 -2.73 -20.96
N ASN A 165 18.26 -2.22 -19.92
CA ASN A 165 19.35 -1.25 -20.09
C ASN A 165 20.60 -1.89 -20.70
N GLY A 166 20.84 -3.19 -20.49
CA GLY A 166 21.97 -3.93 -21.06
C GLY A 166 21.91 -4.10 -22.58
N GLY A 167 20.72 -4.01 -23.19
CA GLY A 167 20.53 -4.02 -24.65
C GLY A 167 20.45 -2.65 -25.30
N ALA A 168 20.38 -1.56 -24.52
CA ALA A 168 20.12 -0.20 -25.01
C ALA A 168 20.87 0.86 -24.18
N ARG A 169 22.16 0.64 -23.93
CA ARG A 169 23.01 1.56 -23.16
C ARG A 169 23.59 2.64 -24.06
N GLU A 170 22.79 3.67 -24.35
CA GLU A 170 23.38 5.00 -24.59
C GLU A 170 24.10 5.41 -23.31
N GLU A 171 25.43 5.48 -23.35
CA GLU A 171 26.24 5.83 -22.18
C GLU A 171 26.20 7.35 -21.93
N PHE A 172 25.12 7.80 -21.29
CA PHE A 172 25.00 9.14 -20.72
C PHE A 172 26.05 9.36 -19.62
N ALA A 173 27.27 9.69 -20.03
CA ALA A 173 28.37 10.06 -19.17
C ALA A 173 28.01 11.33 -18.39
N LEU A 174 28.07 11.26 -17.05
CA LEU A 174 27.80 12.42 -16.21
C LEU A 174 28.98 13.39 -16.25
N ILE A 175 28.82 14.48 -17.01
CA ILE A 175 29.77 15.60 -17.01
C ILE A 175 29.92 16.13 -15.57
N PRO A 176 31.15 16.36 -15.06
CA PRO A 176 31.37 16.94 -13.73
C PRO A 176 30.62 18.26 -13.53
N ARG A 177 30.25 18.57 -12.28
CA ARG A 177 29.38 19.70 -11.93
C ARG A 177 30.12 21.05 -11.99
N ILE A 178 30.38 21.53 -13.20
CA ILE A 178 31.04 22.81 -13.48
C ILE A 178 30.27 23.97 -12.84
N GLN A 179 30.96 24.83 -12.10
CA GLN A 179 30.39 26.11 -11.65
C GLN A 179 30.55 27.16 -12.75
N VAL A 180 29.44 27.76 -13.18
CA VAL A 180 29.42 28.77 -14.24
C VAL A 180 28.95 30.11 -13.66
N PRO A 181 29.67 31.23 -13.90
CA PRO A 181 29.20 32.56 -13.50
C PRO A 181 27.81 32.88 -14.04
N SER A 182 26.95 33.47 -13.21
CA SER A 182 25.55 33.78 -13.55
C SER A 182 25.43 34.66 -14.81
N SER A 183 26.37 35.58 -15.03
CA SER A 183 26.45 36.42 -16.23
C SER A 183 26.61 35.62 -17.53
N ARG A 184 27.34 34.50 -17.51
CA ARG A 184 27.46 33.59 -18.66
C ARG A 184 26.17 32.79 -18.88
N LEU A 185 25.57 32.26 -17.80
CA LEU A 185 24.31 31.52 -17.86
C LEU A 185 23.16 32.35 -18.42
N VAL A 186 23.06 33.63 -18.05
CA VAL A 186 22.05 34.56 -18.60
C VAL A 186 22.25 34.75 -20.11
N SER A 187 23.48 34.99 -20.56
CA SER A 187 23.79 35.16 -21.99
C SER A 187 23.52 33.89 -22.82
N TRP A 188 23.87 32.71 -22.30
CA TRP A 188 23.59 31.44 -22.97
C TRP A 188 22.08 31.14 -23.06
N ARG A 189 21.31 31.38 -21.98
CA ARG A 189 19.84 31.26 -22.01
C ARG A 189 19.20 32.23 -23.00
N ARG A 190 19.74 33.45 -23.13
CA ARG A 190 19.30 34.42 -24.14
C ARG A 190 19.58 33.93 -25.56
N ALA A 191 20.76 33.35 -25.81
CA ALA A 191 21.12 32.80 -27.12
C ALA A 191 20.27 31.58 -27.53
N ALA A 192 19.98 30.67 -26.58
CA ALA A 192 19.05 29.56 -26.77
C ALA A 192 17.63 30.06 -27.15
N HIS A 193 17.10 31.02 -26.39
CA HIS A 193 15.80 31.63 -26.70
C HIS A 193 15.81 32.37 -28.05
N GLN A 194 16.90 33.04 -28.44
CA GLN A 194 17.02 33.72 -29.73
C GLN A 194 17.14 32.75 -30.93
N THR A 195 17.60 31.52 -30.70
CA THR A 195 17.68 30.46 -31.72
C THR A 195 16.45 29.55 -31.75
N GLY A 196 15.50 29.72 -30.82
CA GLY A 196 14.28 28.92 -30.75
C GLY A 196 14.50 27.47 -30.29
N ILE A 197 15.63 27.19 -29.61
CA ILE A 197 16.03 25.84 -29.18
C ILE A 197 16.06 25.79 -27.66
N GLU A 198 15.56 24.69 -27.08
CA GLU A 198 15.65 24.43 -25.63
C GLU A 198 17.08 24.48 -25.11
N PHE A 199 17.26 25.09 -23.93
CA PHE A 199 18.58 25.47 -23.41
C PHE A 199 19.58 24.30 -23.36
N ASP A 200 19.16 23.13 -22.89
CA ASP A 200 20.04 21.97 -22.75
C ASP A 200 20.48 21.43 -24.11
N ARG A 201 19.58 21.43 -25.12
CA ARG A 201 19.90 21.06 -26.50
C ARG A 201 20.80 22.09 -27.18
N TRP A 202 20.59 23.38 -26.91
CA TRP A 202 21.47 24.45 -27.39
C TRP A 202 22.89 24.31 -26.82
N VAL A 203 23.03 23.97 -25.54
CA VAL A 203 24.32 23.72 -24.89
C VAL A 203 25.03 22.51 -25.51
N LEU A 204 24.33 21.40 -25.73
CA LEU A 204 24.91 20.23 -26.41
C LEU A 204 25.40 20.61 -27.82
N THR A 205 24.54 21.15 -28.69
CA THR A 205 24.93 21.54 -30.06
C THR A 205 26.04 22.61 -30.11
N ALA A 206 26.21 23.42 -29.06
CA ALA A 206 27.34 24.35 -28.95
C ALA A 206 28.65 23.65 -28.54
N LEU A 207 28.59 22.60 -27.71
CA LEU A 207 29.73 21.76 -27.34
C LEU A 207 30.13 20.83 -28.49
N ASP A 208 29.16 20.22 -29.17
CA ASP A 208 29.36 19.34 -30.33
C ASP A 208 30.16 20.08 -31.41
N ARG A 209 29.70 21.28 -31.80
CA ARG A 209 30.40 22.14 -32.80
C ARG A 209 31.79 22.58 -32.35
N ALA A 210 32.00 22.82 -31.06
CA ALA A 210 33.32 23.16 -30.53
C ALA A 210 34.27 21.96 -30.57
N ALA A 211 33.75 20.74 -30.38
CA ALA A 211 34.51 19.50 -30.55
C ALA A 211 34.80 19.21 -32.03
N GLU A 212 33.82 19.37 -32.93
CA GLU A 212 34.00 19.27 -34.39
C GLU A 212 35.10 20.21 -34.89
N GLN A 213 35.12 21.46 -34.41
CA GLN A 213 36.17 22.43 -34.74
C GLN A 213 37.54 22.07 -34.14
N ALA A 214 37.59 21.53 -32.91
CA ALA A 214 38.84 21.16 -32.25
C ALA A 214 39.44 19.81 -32.71
N LEU A 215 38.65 18.99 -33.40
CA LEU A 215 39.05 17.69 -33.98
C LEU A 215 39.15 17.74 -35.52
N GLY A 216 38.96 18.93 -36.12
CA GLY A 216 38.70 19.11 -37.55
C GLY A 216 39.90 19.46 -38.44
N GLU A 217 41.12 19.53 -37.90
CA GLU A 217 42.39 19.64 -38.63
C GLU A 217 43.32 18.53 -38.10
N PRO A 218 44.05 17.80 -38.96
CA PRO A 218 44.96 18.38 -39.97
C PRO A 218 44.47 18.30 -41.42
N ALA A 219 44.86 19.31 -42.20
CA ALA A 219 45.09 19.18 -43.63
C ALA A 219 46.58 18.84 -43.88
N ASP A 220 46.89 18.21 -45.01
CA ASP A 220 48.26 17.84 -45.41
C ASP A 220 49.13 19.07 -45.75
N ASP A 221 50.41 19.01 -45.35
CA ASP A 221 51.59 19.59 -46.05
C ASP A 221 52.88 18.86 -45.55
#